data_AF-A0A2A8HA69-F1
#
_entry.id   AF-A0A2A8HA69-F1
#
_cell.length_a   1.000
_cell.length_b   1.000
_cell.length_c   1.000
_cell.angle_alpha   90.00
_cell.angle_beta   90.00
_cell.angle_gamma   90.00
#
_symmetry.space_group_name_H-M   'P 1'
#
loop_
_entity.id
_entity.type
_entity.pdbx_description
1 polymer ?
#
loop_
_entity_poly.entity_id
_entity_poly.type
_entity_poly.pdbx_seq_one_letter_code
_entity_poly.pdbx_strand_id
1 'polypeptide(L)'
;MITNVDQNQSILQILFAYVDSLTIGGVPPVTSRPPICRKALLKCFFLKTVFQINSLRKLTRFLHQYPSVRTFCGLSSVPHISTFS
;
A
#
# COMPACT_ATOMS: atom_id res chain seq x y z
N MET A 1 -4.58 -7.38 17.29
CA MET A 1 -3.61 -8.49 17.30
C MET A 1 -3.30 -8.81 15.85
N ILE A 2 -2.12 -8.43 15.35
CA ILE A 2 -1.70 -8.73 13.97
C ILE A 2 -1.13 -10.15 14.04
N THR A 3 -2.00 -11.13 13.87
CA THR A 3 -1.63 -12.54 13.86
C THR A 3 -0.96 -12.85 12.52
N ASN A 4 0.27 -13.39 12.58
CA ASN A 4 1.02 -13.95 11.44
C ASN A 4 1.48 -12.95 10.35
N VAL A 5 2.44 -12.08 10.69
CA VAL A 5 3.15 -11.26 9.68
C VAL A 5 3.90 -12.14 8.68
N ASP A 6 4.58 -13.19 9.17
CA ASP A 6 5.39 -14.09 8.33
C ASP A 6 4.54 -14.92 7.35
N GLN A 7 3.41 -15.45 7.80
CA GLN A 7 2.50 -16.22 6.93
C GLN A 7 1.88 -15.34 5.84
N ASN A 8 1.52 -14.11 6.19
CA ASN A 8 0.92 -13.15 5.27
C ASN A 8 1.93 -12.51 4.30
N GLN A 9 3.23 -12.60 4.60
CA GLN A 9 4.29 -12.06 3.76
C GLN A 9 4.35 -12.76 2.39
N SER A 10 4.21 -14.09 2.36
CA SER A 10 4.16 -14.87 1.11
C SER A 10 2.99 -14.48 0.21
N ILE A 11 1.81 -14.30 0.81
CA ILE A 11 0.58 -13.88 0.11
C ILE A 11 0.74 -12.46 -0.44
N LEU A 12 1.29 -11.54 0.36
CA LEU A 12 1.55 -10.16 -0.08
C LEU A 12 2.55 -10.09 -1.22
N GLN A 13 3.58 -10.94 -1.22
CA GLN A 13 4.54 -11.02 -2.32
C GLN A 13 3.86 -11.44 -3.63
N ILE A 14 3.02 -12.47 -3.60
CA ILE A 14 2.27 -12.92 -4.77
C ILE A 14 1.31 -11.83 -5.27
N LEU A 15 0.54 -11.22 -4.35
CA LEU A 15 -0.38 -10.14 -4.69
C LEU A 15 0.34 -8.92 -5.27
N PHE A 16 1.50 -8.56 -4.73
CA PHE A 16 2.23 -7.38 -5.20
C PHE A 16 2.90 -7.64 -6.54
N ALA A 17 3.45 -8.85 -6.75
CA ALA A 17 3.96 -9.28 -8.04
C ALA A 17 2.85 -9.26 -9.12
N TYR A 18 1.64 -9.69 -8.76
CA TYR A 18 0.47 -9.56 -9.62
C TYR A 18 0.13 -8.09 -9.92
N VAL A 19 0.09 -7.21 -8.92
CA VAL A 19 -0.16 -5.78 -9.16
C VAL A 19 0.94 -5.14 -10.02
N ASP A 20 2.18 -5.58 -9.88
CA ASP A 20 3.29 -5.09 -10.68
C ASP A 20 3.19 -5.54 -12.15
N SER A 21 2.71 -6.75 -12.41
CA SER A 21 2.50 -7.26 -13.78
C SER A 21 1.30 -6.61 -14.49
N LEU A 22 0.35 -6.03 -13.75
CA LEU A 22 -0.76 -5.31 -14.36
C LEU A 22 -0.28 -4.06 -15.13
N THR A 23 -0.71 -3.92 -16.38
CA THR A 23 -0.57 -2.70 -17.18
C THR A 23 -1.62 -1.66 -16.77
N ILE A 24 -1.47 -1.12 -15.56
CA ILE A 24 -2.28 0.01 -15.09
C ILE A 24 -1.63 1.30 -15.58
N GLY A 25 -2.34 2.06 -16.43
CA GLY A 25 -1.89 3.37 -16.91
C GLY A 25 -1.46 4.28 -15.76
N GLY A 26 -0.24 4.83 -15.89
CA GLY A 26 0.44 5.62 -14.86
C GLY A 26 -0.25 6.93 -14.53
N VAL A 27 -0.12 7.33 -13.25
CA VAL A 27 -0.50 8.60 -12.60
C VAL A 27 -1.90 9.14 -12.96
N PRO A 28 -2.85 9.22 -12.01
CA PRO A 28 -4.09 9.97 -12.22
C PRO A 28 -3.76 11.41 -12.65
N PRO A 29 -4.41 11.96 -13.68
CA PRO A 29 -4.12 13.31 -14.13
C PRO A 29 -4.48 14.29 -13.01
N VAL A 30 -3.46 15.03 -12.57
CA VAL A 30 -3.54 16.34 -11.91
C VAL A 30 -4.45 16.39 -10.67
N THR A 31 -3.87 16.06 -9.51
CA THR A 31 -4.28 16.69 -8.25
C THR A 31 -3.11 17.53 -7.74
N SER A 32 -3.38 18.60 -7.00
CA SER A 32 -2.36 19.52 -6.43
C SER A 32 -1.46 18.89 -5.35
N ARG A 33 -1.43 17.55 -5.27
CA ARG A 33 -0.70 16.75 -4.30
C ARG A 33 0.21 15.75 -5.03
N PRO A 34 1.31 15.31 -4.40
CA PRO A 34 2.18 14.30 -4.99
C PRO A 34 1.36 13.05 -5.35
N PRO A 35 1.31 12.66 -6.63
CA PRO A 35 0.46 11.58 -7.07
C PRO A 35 0.98 10.25 -6.51
N ILE A 36 0.13 9.49 -5.82
CA ILE A 36 0.41 8.08 -5.58
C ILE A 36 0.06 7.31 -6.86
N CYS A 37 1.00 6.50 -7.33
CA CYS A 37 0.77 5.59 -8.44
C CYS A 37 -0.42 4.67 -8.15
N ARG A 38 -1.32 4.46 -9.12
CA ARG A 38 -2.48 3.56 -8.96
C ARG A 38 -2.10 2.16 -8.46
N LYS A 39 -0.94 1.65 -8.88
CA LYS A 39 -0.35 0.40 -8.38
C LYS A 39 -0.08 0.45 -6.87
N ALA A 40 0.50 1.54 -6.38
CA ALA A 40 0.78 1.72 -4.95
C ALA A 40 -0.52 1.83 -4.12
N LEU A 41 -1.58 2.47 -4.65
CA LEU A 41 -2.90 2.47 -4.00
C LEU A 41 -3.47 1.06 -3.91
N LEU A 42 -3.37 0.28 -4.98
CA LEU A 42 -3.88 -1.10 -5.00
C LEU A 42 -3.09 -2.01 -4.05
N LYS A 43 -1.76 -1.87 -3.99
CA LYS A 43 -0.92 -2.55 -2.99
C LYS A 43 -1.32 -2.17 -1.55
N CYS A 44 -1.58 -0.88 -1.30
CA CYS A 44 -2.08 -0.41 0.01
C CYS A 44 -3.47 -0.98 0.35
N PHE A 45 -4.34 -1.15 -0.66
CA PHE A 45 -5.65 -1.77 -0.47
C PHE A 45 -5.52 -3.24 -0.07
N PHE A 46 -4.68 -4.02 -0.77
CA PHE A 46 -4.41 -5.41 -0.39
C PHE A 46 -3.80 -5.50 1.01
N LEU A 47 -2.87 -4.61 1.34
CA LEU A 47 -2.29 -4.53 2.68
C LEU A 47 -3.36 -4.29 3.75
N LYS A 48 -4.30 -3.38 3.47
CA LYS A 48 -5.44 -3.11 4.35
C LYS A 48 -6.31 -4.34 4.55
N THR A 49 -6.58 -5.10 3.49
CA THR A 49 -7.42 -6.29 3.51
C THR A 49 -6.75 -7.46 4.24
N VAL A 50 -5.50 -7.77 3.91
CA VAL A 50 -4.74 -8.89 4.50
C VAL A 50 -4.55 -8.68 6.00
N PHE A 51 -4.23 -7.45 6.42
CA PHE A 51 -4.02 -7.12 7.83
C PHE A 51 -5.28 -6.62 8.55
N GLN A 52 -6.46 -6.69 7.91
CA GLN A 52 -7.74 -6.27 8.50
C GLN A 52 -7.68 -4.85 9.11
N ILE A 53 -7.01 -3.93 8.41
CA ILE A 53 -6.80 -2.56 8.87
C ILE A 53 -8.05 -1.73 8.57
N ASN A 54 -8.90 -1.54 9.57
CA ASN A 54 -10.20 -0.88 9.37
C ASN A 54 -10.14 0.65 9.15
N SER A 55 -8.97 1.28 9.12
CA SER A 55 -8.84 2.74 8.99
C SER A 55 -7.57 3.17 8.25
N LEU A 56 -7.68 4.21 7.42
CA LEU A 56 -6.52 4.84 6.77
C LEU A 56 -5.49 5.37 7.79
N ARG A 57 -5.94 5.85 8.95
CA ARG A 57 -5.02 6.30 10.02
C ARG A 57 -4.21 5.14 10.61
N LYS A 58 -4.80 3.94 10.68
CA LYS A 58 -4.08 2.73 11.11
C LYS A 58 -3.12 2.27 10.04
N LEU A 59 -3.50 2.39 8.76
CA LEU A 59 -2.63 2.09 7.62
C LEU A 59 -1.40 2.99 7.59
N THR A 60 -1.56 4.31 7.78
CA THR A 60 -0.41 5.23 7.80
C THR A 60 0.53 4.95 8.98
N ARG A 61 -0.02 4.63 10.16
CA ARG A 61 0.79 4.18 11.31
C ARG A 61 1.52 2.87 11.03
N PHE A 62 0.86 1.91 10.37
CA PHE A 62 1.48 0.65 9.98
C PHE A 62 2.64 0.87 8.99
N LEU A 63 2.44 1.69 7.95
CA LEU A 63 3.48 2.05 6.98
C LEU A 63 4.62 2.86 7.60
N HIS A 64 4.36 3.60 8.68
CA HIS A 64 5.39 4.26 9.47
C HIS A 64 6.20 3.25 10.31
N GLN A 65 5.52 2.27 10.90
CA GLN A 65 6.14 1.25 11.76
C GLN A 65 6.93 0.19 10.97
N TYR A 66 6.55 -0.09 9.72
CA TYR A 66 7.16 -1.12 8.87
C TYR A 66 7.70 -0.53 7.55
N PRO A 67 8.92 0.06 7.55
CA PRO A 67 9.53 0.68 6.37
C PRO A 67 9.68 -0.28 5.19
N SER A 68 9.99 -1.55 5.44
CA SER A 68 10.15 -2.56 4.38
C SER A 68 8.87 -2.75 3.57
N VAL A 69 7.71 -2.80 4.25
CA VAL A 69 6.41 -2.93 3.60
C VAL A 69 6.05 -1.67 2.81
N ARG A 70 6.42 -0.50 3.34
CA ARG A 70 6.25 0.79 2.65
C ARG A 70 7.01 0.82 1.33
N THR A 71 8.28 0.40 1.34
CA THR A 71 9.10 0.28 0.12
C THR A 71 8.51 -0.74 -0.85
N PHE A 72 8.00 -1.86 -0.35
CA PHE A 72 7.36 -2.90 -1.16
C PHE A 72 6.06 -2.42 -1.85
N CYS A 73 5.32 -1.51 -1.21
CA CYS A 73 4.19 -0.79 -1.80
C CYS A 73 4.61 0.25 -2.86
N GLY A 74 5.90 0.53 -3.05
CA GLY A 74 6.41 1.56 -3.95
C GLY A 74 6.28 2.98 -3.39
N LEU A 75 6.23 3.13 -2.07
CA LEU A 75 6.10 4.43 -1.39
C LEU A 75 7.46 4.87 -0.84
N SER A 76 7.97 6.01 -1.30
CA SER A 76 9.23 6.59 -0.81
C SER A 76 9.09 7.25 0.57
N SER A 77 7.90 7.80 0.86
CA SER A 77 7.56 8.44 2.13
C SER A 77 6.23 7.93 2.67
N VAL A 78 5.93 8.21 3.94
CA VAL A 78 4.63 7.86 4.51
C VAL A 78 3.57 8.73 3.84
N PRO A 79 2.59 8.14 3.13
CA PRO A 79 1.57 8.90 2.45
C PRO A 79 0.66 9.61 3.46
N HIS A 80 0.26 10.83 3.14
CA HIS A 80 -0.73 11.54 3.94
C HIS A 80 -2.11 10.85 3.78
N ILE A 81 -2.98 10.94 4.79
CA ILE A 81 -4.29 10.25 4.77
C ILE A 81 -5.13 10.71 3.58
N SER A 82 -5.06 11.99 3.23
CA SER A 82 -5.77 12.56 2.08
C SER A 82 -5.12 12.22 0.72
N THR A 83 -4.06 11.42 0.68
CA THR A 83 -3.53 10.90 -0.58
C THR A 83 -4.25 9.62 -1.02
N PHE A 84 -5.11 9.07 -0.15
CA PHE A 84 -5.98 7.92 -0.43
C PHE A 84 -7.42 8.32 -0.79
N SER A 85 -7.76 9.61 -0.77
CA SER A 85 -9.08 10.15 -1.13
C SER A 85 -9.22 10.40 -2.62
#